data_AF-A0A2W4M9Q1-F1
#
_entry.id   AF-A0A2W4M9Q1-F1
#
_cell.length_a   1.000
_cell.length_b   1.000
_cell.length_c   1.000
_cell.angle_alpha   90.00
_cell.angle_beta   90.00
_cell.angle_gamma   90.00
#
_symmetry.space_group_name_H-M   'P 1'
#
loop_
_entity.id
_entity.type
_entity.pdbx_description
1 polymer ?
#
loop_
_entity_poly.entity_id
_entity_poly.type
_entity_poly.pdbx_seq_one_letter_code
_entity_poly.pdbx_strand_id
1 'polypeptide(L)'
;MTGRLWLRPGVRGSGFELGFPVGELIVDDPETRRLAGAEFGTSLSAADREGTRRNMLGAAVLDAGRHPRVELRSSAVSGSLPKVTAQTWITLR
;
A
#
# COMPACT_ATOMS: atom_id res chain seq x y z
N MET A 1 -6.16 7.37 4.84
CA MET A 1 -6.22 7.19 3.36
C MET A 1 -7.27 8.11 2.74
N THR A 2 -6.98 8.71 1.58
CA THR A 2 -7.92 9.50 0.76
C THR A 2 -7.72 9.16 -0.71
N GLY A 3 -8.72 9.39 -1.56
CA GLY A 3 -8.59 9.11 -2.98
C GLY A 3 -9.81 9.48 -3.80
N ARG A 4 -9.70 9.30 -5.12
CA ARG A 4 -10.76 9.51 -6.09
C ARG A 4 -10.76 8.38 -7.09
N LEU A 5 -11.96 7.99 -7.51
CA LEU A 5 -12.18 7.03 -8.58
C LEU A 5 -13.05 7.70 -9.64
N TRP A 6 -12.80 7.37 -10.90
CA TRP A 6 -13.69 7.74 -11.99
C TRP A 6 -14.02 6.48 -12.79
N LEU A 7 -15.31 6.28 -13.01
CA LEU A 7 -15.85 5.10 -13.66
C LEU A 7 -16.47 5.46 -15.00
N ARG A 8 -16.34 4.55 -15.96
CA ARG A 8 -17.01 4.57 -17.26
C ARG A 8 -17.90 3.32 -17.36
N PRO A 9 -18.81 3.24 -18.35
CA PRO A 9 -19.66 2.06 -18.53
C PRO A 9 -18.91 0.73 -18.65
N GLY A 10 -17.61 0.76 -18.98
CA GLY A 10 -16.68 -0.35 -18.81
C GLY A 10 -15.37 0.11 -18.14
N VAL A 11 -14.42 -0.80 -17.97
CA VAL A 11 -13.16 -0.50 -17.27
C VAL A 11 -12.21 0.38 -18.10
N ARG A 12 -12.32 0.34 -19.43
CA ARG A 12 -11.51 1.19 -20.32
C ARG A 12 -11.85 2.68 -20.08
N GLY A 13 -10.84 3.46 -19.74
CA GLY A 13 -10.99 4.88 -19.43
C GLY A 13 -11.48 5.17 -18.00
N SER A 14 -11.74 4.12 -17.20
CA SER A 14 -11.87 4.24 -15.74
C SER A 14 -10.48 4.35 -15.10
N GLY A 15 -10.40 4.80 -13.85
CA GLY A 15 -9.14 4.94 -13.14
C GLY A 15 -9.30 5.45 -11.71
N PHE A 16 -8.16 5.63 -11.05
CA PHE A 16 -8.10 6.11 -9.68
C PHE A 16 -6.82 6.88 -9.37
N GLU A 17 -6.93 7.69 -8.33
CA GLU A 17 -5.82 8.28 -7.59
C GLU A 17 -6.04 8.02 -6.11
N LEU A 18 -5.05 7.44 -5.43
CA LEU A 18 -5.10 7.15 -4.00
C LEU A 18 -3.90 7.78 -3.32
N GLY A 19 -4.06 8.19 -2.06
CA GLY A 19 -2.95 8.64 -1.25
C GLY A 19 -3.14 8.35 0.23
N PHE A 20 -2.04 8.01 0.89
CA PHE A 20 -2.00 7.72 2.31
C PHE A 20 -0.66 8.12 2.93
N PRO A 21 -0.61 8.42 4.23
CA PRO A 21 0.64 8.76 4.89
C PRO A 21 1.58 7.57 4.95
N VAL A 22 2.88 7.79 4.68
CA VAL A 22 3.93 6.77 4.85
C VAL A 22 4.00 6.32 6.31
N GLY A 23 3.81 7.25 7.25
CA GLY A 23 3.78 6.97 8.68
C GLY A 23 2.65 6.04 9.14
N GLU A 24 1.63 5.80 8.33
CA GLU A 24 0.53 4.86 8.64
C GLU A 24 0.84 3.41 8.21
N LEU A 25 1.99 3.14 7.59
CA LEU A 25 2.38 1.79 7.17
C LEU A 25 2.64 0.87 8.37
N ILE A 26 1.91 -0.24 8.46
CA ILE A 26 2.01 -1.21 9.55
C ILE A 26 2.93 -2.35 9.15
N VAL A 27 3.83 -2.76 10.05
CA VAL A 27 4.68 -3.95 9.88
C VAL A 27 4.07 -5.12 10.64
N ASP A 28 3.91 -6.25 9.96
CA ASP A 28 3.50 -7.55 10.51
C ASP A 28 2.29 -7.47 11.48
N ASP A 29 1.20 -6.84 11.03
CA ASP A 29 -0.05 -6.81 11.79
C ASP A 29 -0.47 -8.21 12.27
N PRO A 30 -0.76 -8.43 13.57
CA PRO A 30 -0.90 -9.80 14.10
C PRO A 30 -2.13 -10.52 13.55
N GLU A 31 -3.23 -9.82 13.32
CA GLU A 31 -4.44 -10.39 12.73
C GLU A 31 -4.20 -10.77 11.27
N THR A 32 -3.61 -9.86 10.49
CA THR A 32 -3.27 -10.12 9.08
C THR A 32 -2.30 -11.29 8.96
N ARG A 33 -1.29 -11.35 9.83
CA ARG A 33 -0.29 -12.42 9.86
C ARG A 33 -0.91 -13.77 10.21
N ARG A 34 -1.84 -13.82 11.16
CA ARG A 34 -2.61 -15.04 11.52
C ARG A 34 -3.43 -15.56 10.34
N LEU A 35 -3.92 -14.67 9.48
CA LEU A 35 -4.73 -15.02 8.30
C LEU A 35 -3.89 -15.38 7.06
N ALA A 36 -2.60 -15.07 7.04
CA ALA A 36 -1.76 -15.16 5.84
C ALA A 36 -1.33 -16.59 5.47
N GLY A 37 -1.51 -17.58 6.35
CA GLY A 37 -1.16 -18.97 6.09
C GLY A 37 -0.15 -19.55 7.09
N ALA A 38 0.14 -20.85 6.97
CA ALA A 38 1.00 -21.57 7.91
C ALA A 38 2.44 -21.05 7.89
N GLU A 39 2.93 -20.57 6.75
CA GLU A 39 4.26 -19.99 6.59
C GLU A 39 4.47 -18.70 7.42
N PHE A 40 3.40 -18.06 7.88
CA PHE A 40 3.42 -16.89 8.75
C PHE A 40 3.05 -17.21 10.21
N GLY A 41 2.91 -18.50 10.55
CA GLY A 41 2.43 -18.95 11.86
C GLY A 41 3.32 -18.61 13.05
N THR A 42 4.60 -18.28 12.82
CA THR A 42 5.49 -17.75 13.87
C THR A 42 5.06 -16.34 14.25
N SER A 43 4.72 -16.15 15.52
CA SER A 43 4.46 -14.83 16.08
C SER A 43 5.77 -14.04 16.20
N LEU A 44 5.71 -12.77 15.84
CA LEU A 44 6.81 -11.83 16.04
C LEU A 44 6.55 -10.99 17.28
N SER A 45 7.61 -10.63 18.01
CA SER A 45 7.46 -9.78 19.18
C SER A 45 7.03 -8.36 18.77
N ALA A 46 6.35 -7.65 19.66
CA ALA A 46 6.00 -6.25 19.41
C ALA A 46 7.25 -5.37 19.21
N ALA A 47 8.36 -5.69 19.89
CA ALA A 47 9.62 -4.97 19.78
C ALA A 47 10.27 -5.14 18.39
N ASP A 48 10.23 -6.34 17.82
CA ASP A 48 10.80 -6.60 16.49
C ASP A 48 10.00 -5.88 15.40
N ARG A 49 8.66 -5.90 15.51
CA ARG A 49 7.75 -5.17 14.62
C ARG A 49 8.01 -3.67 14.65
N GLU A 50 8.08 -3.09 15.85
CA GLU A 50 8.32 -1.64 16.00
C GLU A 50 9.75 -1.25 15.61
N GLY A 51 10.74 -2.08 15.90
CA GLY A 51 12.11 -1.89 15.43
C GLY A 51 12.19 -1.84 13.90
N THR A 52 11.54 -2.80 13.24
CA THR A 52 11.46 -2.86 11.78
C THR A 52 10.72 -1.66 11.20
N ARG A 53 9.59 -1.28 11.81
CA ARG A 53 8.82 -0.10 11.40
C ARG A 53 9.65 1.19 11.50
N ARG A 54 10.36 1.41 12.61
CA ARG A 54 11.25 2.58 12.77
C ARG A 54 12.34 2.62 11.71
N ASN A 55 12.97 1.48 11.41
CA ASN A 55 13.99 1.40 10.36
C ASN A 55 13.40 1.70 8.97
N MET A 56 12.24 1.12 8.65
CA MET A 56 11.55 1.34 7.38
C MET A 56 11.18 2.81 7.16
N LEU A 57 10.74 3.52 8.21
CA LEU A 57 10.36 4.94 8.12
C LEU A 57 11.56 5.91 8.13
N GLY A 58 12.75 5.43 8.49
CA GLY A 58 13.96 6.25 8.61
C GLY A 58 14.51 6.76 7.27
N ALA A 59 15.39 7.75 7.37
CA ALA A 59 16.00 8.44 6.22
C ALA A 59 16.76 7.53 5.24
N ALA A 60 17.19 6.35 5.69
CA ALA A 60 17.91 5.39 4.85
C ALA A 60 17.00 4.52 3.98
N VAL A 61 15.69 4.52 4.23
CA VAL A 61 14.72 3.68 3.51
C VAL A 61 13.63 4.56 2.89
N LEU A 62 12.49 4.74 3.55
CA LEU A 62 11.39 5.52 2.99
C LEU A 62 11.54 7.02 3.20
N ASP A 63 12.44 7.43 4.11
CA ASP A 63 12.63 8.83 4.52
C ASP A 63 11.31 9.55 4.77
N ALA A 64 10.47 8.97 5.64
CA ALA A 64 9.09 9.43 5.86
C ALA A 64 9.02 10.88 6.38
N GLY A 65 10.12 11.43 6.91
CA GLY A 65 10.22 12.83 7.30
C GLY A 65 10.29 13.79 6.12
N ARG A 66 11.00 13.40 5.03
CA ARG A 66 11.04 14.18 3.78
C ARG A 66 9.94 13.79 2.81
N HIS A 67 9.50 12.52 2.87
CA HIS A 67 8.49 11.96 2.00
C HIS A 67 7.29 11.40 2.78
N PRO A 68 6.44 12.26 3.38
CA PRO A 68 5.38 11.81 4.28
C PRO A 68 4.21 11.12 3.59
N ARG A 69 4.10 11.12 2.26
CA ARG A 69 2.91 10.64 1.55
C ARG A 69 3.26 9.66 0.43
N VAL A 70 2.53 8.55 0.35
CA VAL A 70 2.48 7.70 -0.84
C VAL A 70 1.34 8.16 -1.72
N GLU A 71 1.60 8.29 -3.01
CA GLU A 71 0.59 8.52 -4.04
C GLU A 71 0.59 7.38 -5.06
N LEU A 72 -0.61 6.90 -5.38
CA LEU A 72 -0.83 5.91 -6.43
C LEU A 72 -1.72 6.54 -7.49
N ARG A 73 -1.30 6.45 -8.75
CA ARG A 73 -2.10 6.91 -9.89
C ARG A 73 -2.17 5.85 -10.96
N SER A 74 -3.39 5.47 -11.35
CA SER A 74 -3.58 4.54 -12.47
C SER A 74 -3.22 5.23 -13.80
N SER A 75 -2.38 4.60 -14.62
CA SER A 75 -2.08 5.02 -15.99
C SER A 75 -2.96 4.30 -17.02
N ALA A 76 -3.35 3.06 -16.75
CA ALA A 76 -4.25 2.28 -17.57
C ALA A 76 -5.04 1.28 -16.73
N VAL A 77 -6.31 1.06 -17.09
CA VAL A 77 -7.15 0.00 -16.52
C VAL A 77 -7.67 -0.86 -17.67
N SER A 78 -7.54 -2.18 -17.54
CA SER A 78 -7.85 -3.15 -18.59
C SER A 78 -8.45 -4.43 -18.03
N GLY A 79 -8.97 -5.28 -18.92
CA GLY A 79 -9.66 -6.52 -18.57
C GLY A 79 -11.18 -6.34 -18.50
N SER A 80 -11.82 -7.21 -17.73
CA SER A 80 -13.27 -7.25 -17.56
C SER A 80 -13.61 -7.82 -16.20
N LEU A 81 -14.73 -7.40 -15.62
CA LEU A 81 -15.16 -7.93 -14.33
C LEU A 81 -15.33 -9.47 -14.38
N PRO A 82 -15.02 -10.18 -13.28
CA PRO A 82 -14.56 -9.64 -12.00
C PRO A 82 -13.05 -9.34 -11.96
N LYS A 83 -12.28 -9.69 -13.00
CA LYS A 83 -10.81 -9.58 -13.01
C LYS A 83 -10.32 -8.39 -13.83
N VAL A 84 -9.96 -7.33 -13.14
CA VAL A 84 -9.44 -6.08 -13.73
C VAL A 84 -7.97 -5.91 -13.35
N THR A 85 -7.17 -5.41 -14.29
CA THR A 85 -5.77 -5.07 -14.05
C THR A 85 -5.60 -3.56 -14.20
N ALA A 86 -4.87 -2.94 -13.28
CA ALA A 86 -4.46 -1.55 -13.37
C ALA A 86 -2.94 -1.46 -13.45
N GLN A 87 -2.43 -0.67 -14.40
CA GLN A 87 -1.06 -0.18 -14.37
C GLN A 87 -1.04 1.10 -13.53
N THR A 88 -0.11 1.18 -12.58
CA THR A 88 -0.05 2.27 -11.62
C THR A 88 1.36 2.83 -11.50
N TRP A 89 1.43 4.15 -11.33
CA TRP A 89 2.60 4.82 -10.80
C TRP A 89 2.47 4.90 -9.29
N ILE A 90 3.54 4.58 -8.58
CA ILE A 90 3.65 4.74 -7.13
C ILE A 90 4.77 5.74 -6.88
N THR A 91 4.48 6.75 -6.06
CA THR A 91 5.43 7.82 -5.75
C THR A 91 5.43 8.09 -4.26
N LEU A 92 6.63 8.20 -3.68
CA LEU A 92 6.82 8.81 -2.37
C LEU A 92 7.07 10.31 -2.58
N ARG A 93 6.28 11.13 -1.89
CA ARG A 93 6.38 12.59 -1.92
C ARG A 93 6.69 13.13 -0.56
#